data_AF-A0A401LWR0-F1
#
_entry.id   AF-A0A401LWR0-F1
#
_cell.length_a   1.000
_cell.length_b   1.000
_cell.length_c   1.000
_cell.angle_alpha   90.00
_cell.angle_beta   90.00
_cell.angle_gamma   90.00
#
_symmetry.space_group_name_H-M   'P 1'
#
loop_
_entity.id
_entity.type
_entity.pdbx_description
1 polymer ?
#
loop_
_entity_poly.entity_id
_entity_poly.type
_entity_poly.pdbx_seq_one_letter_code
_entity_poly.pdbx_strand_id
1 'polypeptide(L)' 'MEEKEPATELYNKVKAAGSPLSRKPSARRNGGNPLLYDLTTLQKEANAKHGFTAEQTLEIAQKLYEKK' A
#
# COMPACT_ATOMS: atom_id res chain seq x y z
N MET A 1 -21.51 -33.74 11.01
CA MET A 1 -20.43 -33.17 11.86
C MET A 1 -19.07 -33.69 11.36
N GLU A 2 -18.75 -33.59 10.07
CA GLU A 2 -17.59 -34.28 9.47
C GLU A 2 -16.67 -33.38 8.63
N GLU A 3 -16.82 -32.06 8.71
CA GLU A 3 -15.99 -31.12 7.92
C GLU A 3 -14.88 -30.44 8.73
N LYS A 4 -14.89 -30.57 10.06
CA LYS A 4 -13.91 -29.90 10.94
C LYS A 4 -12.63 -30.70 11.15
N GLU A 5 -12.69 -32.03 11.11
CA GLU A 5 -11.55 -32.90 11.34
C GLU A 5 -10.38 -32.66 10.35
N PRO A 6 -10.60 -32.61 9.02
CA PRO A 6 -9.49 -32.42 8.08
C PRO A 6 -8.85 -31.02 8.22
N ALA A 7 -9.67 -30.01 8.56
CA ALA A 7 -9.20 -28.64 8.75
C ALA A 7 -8.32 -28.51 9.99
N THR A 8 -8.68 -29.18 11.10
CA THR A 8 -7.87 -29.20 12.32
C THR A 8 -6.55 -29.94 12.15
N GLU A 9 -6.54 -31.03 11.39
CA GLU A 9 -5.29 -31.76 11.11
C GLU A 9 -4.32 -30.97 10.23
N LEU A 10 -4.84 -30.32 9.17
CA LEU A 10 -4.05 -29.42 8.33
C LEU A 10 -3.49 -28.25 9.13
N TYR A 11 -4.30 -27.65 10.01
CA TYR A 11 -3.87 -26.55 10.88
C TYR A 11 -2.71 -26.96 11.78
N ASN A 12 -2.81 -28.14 12.42
CA ASN A 12 -1.76 -28.63 13.30
C ASN A 12 -0.47 -28.96 12.54
N LYS A 13 -0.56 -29.51 11.31
CA LYS A 13 0.60 -29.76 10.44
C LYS A 13 1.30 -28.47 10.02
N VAL A 14 0.56 -27.45 9.62
CA VAL A 14 1.12 -26.13 9.24
C VAL A 14 1.74 -25.42 10.45
N LYS A 15 1.13 -25.55 11.64
CA LYS A 15 1.67 -25.00 12.89
C LYS A 15 2.98 -25.67 13.29
N ALA A 16 3.08 -27.00 13.15
CA ALA A 16 4.27 -27.78 13.49
C ALA A 16 5.43 -27.60 12.50
N ALA A 17 5.11 -27.33 11.23
CA ALA A 17 6.11 -27.19 10.17
C ALA A 17 7.00 -25.94 10.31
N GLY A 18 6.59 -24.95 11.13
CA GLY A 18 7.28 -23.67 11.24
C GLY A 18 7.15 -22.88 9.92
N SER A 19 6.89 -21.59 10.00
CA SER A 19 6.67 -20.79 8.79
C SER A 19 7.96 -20.77 7.95
N PRO A 20 8.02 -21.38 6.76
CA PRO A 20 9.16 -21.19 5.89
C PRO A 20 9.19 -19.70 5.55
N LEU A 21 10.33 -19.05 5.78
CA LEU A 21 10.52 -17.64 5.45
C LEU A 21 10.24 -17.48 3.94
N SER A 22 9.01 -17.12 3.58
CA SER A 22 8.61 -16.91 2.21
C SER A 22 9.30 -15.63 1.75
N ARG A 23 10.46 -15.81 1.13
CA ARG A 23 11.25 -14.73 0.58
C ARG A 23 10.47 -14.19 -0.61
N LYS A 24 9.69 -13.13 -0.41
CA LYS A 24 9.00 -12.45 -1.50
C LYS A 24 10.04 -12.10 -2.56
N PRO A 25 9.90 -12.55 -3.82
CA PRO A 25 10.77 -12.08 -4.87
C PRO A 25 10.57 -10.56 -4.97
N SER A 26 11.66 -9.80 -4.77
CA SER A 26 11.65 -8.36 -4.97
C SER A 26 11.60 -8.12 -6.47
N ALA A 27 10.40 -8.19 -7.04
CA ALA A 27 10.14 -7.77 -8.39
C ALA A 27 10.50 -6.29 -8.45
N ARG A 28 11.60 -5.96 -9.13
CA ARG A 28 11.92 -4.58 -9.49
C ARG A 28 10.78 -4.08 -10.37
N ARG A 29 9.82 -3.40 -9.76
CA ARG A 29 8.80 -2.64 -10.46
C ARG A 29 9.53 -1.53 -11.18
N ASN A 30 9.86 -1.78 -12.45
CA ASN A 30 10.30 -0.74 -13.36
C ASN A 30 9.06 0.08 -13.71
N GLY A 31 8.57 0.84 -12.73
CA GLY A 31 7.51 1.81 -12.94
C GLY A 31 8.12 2.92 -13.75
N GLY A 32 7.72 3.04 -15.03
CA GLY A 32 7.99 4.25 -15.80
C GLY A 32 7.62 5.47 -14.96
N ASN A 33 8.36 6.56 -15.15
CA ASN A 33 8.21 7.78 -14.37
C ASN A 33 6.71 8.09 -14.23
N PRO A 34 6.16 8.22 -13.00
CA PRO A 34 4.75 8.48 -12.82
C PRO A 34 4.35 9.69 -13.66
N LEU A 35 3.17 9.63 -14.27
CA LEU A 35 2.64 10.75 -15.03
C LEU A 35 2.65 12.00 -14.14
N LEU A 36 2.77 13.16 -14.78
CA LEU A 36 2.62 14.43 -14.09
C LEU A 36 1.32 14.41 -13.28
N TYR A 37 1.44 14.76 -12.00
CA TYR A 37 0.28 14.83 -11.11
C TYR A 37 -0.70 15.86 -11.63
N ASP A 38 -1.95 15.45 -11.81
CA ASP A 38 -3.08 16.37 -11.85
C ASP A 38 -3.46 16.78 -10.41
N LEU A 39 -4.15 17.92 -10.28
CA LEU A 39 -4.53 18.47 -8.97
C LEU A 39 -5.39 17.48 -8.15
N THR A 40 -6.26 16.71 -8.80
CA THR A 40 -7.16 15.76 -8.14
C THR A 40 -6.39 14.57 -7.58
N THR A 41 -5.47 14.02 -8.36
CA THR A 41 -4.62 12.90 -7.96
C THR A 41 -3.70 13.32 -6.81
N LEU A 42 -3.13 14.54 -6.87
CA LEU A 42 -2.32 15.09 -5.79
C LEU A 42 -3.13 15.24 -4.49
N GLN A 43 -4.32 15.82 -4.55
CA GLN A 43 -5.20 16.01 -3.38
C GLN A 43 -5.63 14.67 -2.77
N LYS A 44 -5.95 13.66 -3.58
CA LYS A 44 -6.31 12.31 -3.11
C LYS A 44 -5.15 11.63 -2.39
N GLU A 45 -3.96 11.68 -2.96
CA GLU A 45 -2.79 11.06 -2.34
C GLU A 45 -2.36 11.78 -1.06
N ALA A 46 -2.41 13.12 -1.05
CA ALA A 46 -2.11 13.92 0.13
C ALA A 46 -3.09 13.61 1.27
N ASN A 47 -4.38 13.42 0.96
CA ASN A 47 -5.36 12.98 1.94
C ASN A 47 -5.05 11.56 2.45
N ALA A 48 -4.78 10.61 1.55
CA ALA A 48 -4.53 9.22 1.92
C ALA A 48 -3.22 9.03 2.73
N LYS A 49 -2.16 9.78 2.42
CA LYS A 49 -0.83 9.65 3.04
C LYS A 49 -0.66 10.53 4.27
N HIS A 50 -1.24 11.73 4.26
CA HIS A 50 -0.96 12.77 5.26
C HIS A 50 -2.22 13.31 5.94
N GLY A 51 -3.41 12.88 5.54
CA GLY A 51 -4.67 13.39 6.09
C GLY A 51 -4.98 14.83 5.71
N PHE A 52 -4.28 15.39 4.71
CA PHE A 52 -4.50 16.77 4.29
C PHE A 52 -5.87 16.94 3.62
N THR A 53 -6.50 18.09 3.87
CA THR A 53 -7.67 18.51 3.11
C THR A 53 -7.25 18.97 1.71
N ALA A 54 -8.23 19.10 0.82
CA ALA A 54 -8.01 19.61 -0.54
C ALA A 54 -7.42 21.04 -0.52
N GLU A 55 -7.90 21.89 0.39
CA GLU A 55 -7.42 23.28 0.57
C GLU A 55 -5.98 23.31 1.08
N GLN A 56 -5.65 22.52 2.10
CA GLN A 56 -4.28 22.44 2.63
C GLN A 56 -3.29 21.99 1.56
N THR A 57 -3.68 20.98 0.77
CA THR A 57 -2.85 20.49 -0.34
C THR A 57 -2.66 21.57 -1.41
N LEU A 58 -3.72 22.31 -1.75
CA LEU A 58 -3.67 23.40 -2.73
C LEU A 58 -2.76 24.54 -2.26
N GLU A 59 -2.89 24.97 -1.01
CA GLU A 59 -2.09 26.06 -0.45
C GLU A 59 -0.59 25.70 -0.41
N ILE A 60 -0.26 24.47 -0.04
CA ILE A 60 1.13 23.96 -0.07
C ILE A 60 1.65 23.93 -1.51
N ALA A 61 0.86 23.39 -2.44
CA ALA A 61 1.26 23.30 -3.84
C ALA A 61 1.50 24.69 -4.46
N GLN A 62 0.62 25.66 -4.17
CA GLN A 62 0.77 27.05 -4.58
C GLN A 62 2.03 27.68 -3.99
N LYS A 63 2.25 27.56 -2.67
CA LYS A 63 3.45 28.08 -2.01
C LYS A 63 4.74 27.51 -2.63
N LEU A 64 4.76 26.22 -2.99
CA LEU A 64 5.91 25.58 -3.63
C LEU A 64 6.10 26.06 -5.07
N TYR A 65 5.00 26.28 -5.80
CA TYR A 65 5.04 26.82 -7.16
C TYR A 65 5.53 28.26 -7.19
N GLU A 66 5.08 29.08 -6.23
CA GLU A 66 5.41 30.51 -6.13
C GLU A 66 6.76 30.78 -5.48
N LYS A 67 7.29 29.87 -4.65
CA LYS A 67 8.64 29.96 -4.06
C LYS A 67 9.78 29.65 -5.04
N LYS A 68 9.50 29.58 -6.34
CA LYS A 68 10.50 29.36 -7.38
C LYS A 68 11.41 30.57 -7.57
#